data_AF-A0A2V7VH19-F1
#
_entry.id   AF-A0A2V7VH19-F1
#
_cell.length_a   1.000
_cell.length_b   1.000
_cell.length_c   1.000
_cell.angle_alpha   90.00
_cell.angle_beta   90.00
_cell.angle_gamma   90.00
#
_symmetry.space_group_name_H-M   'P 1'
#
loop_
_entity.id
_entity.type
_entity.pdbx_description
1 polymer ?
#
loop_
_entity_poly.entity_id
_entity_poly.type
_entity_poly.pdbx_seq_one_letter_code
_entity_poly.pdbx_strand_id
1 'polypeptide(L)'
;NLALRVNFAEGGGDNSGLRFVGSEGVMTVSNEVTLSKQARPREPGYTIDTFPKATQEQFLKEYRAKYPDSSAELLPLEVETYRPPREYNDTEHHFRNFFASIRSRAPMVEDAVFGLRAAGPAVVCNLSYFEGRPYAWDPETMKAMPARG
;
A
#
# COMPACT_ATOMS: atom_id res chain seq x y z
N ASN A 1 -6.82 -6.05 -0.37
CA ASN A 1 -5.71 -6.85 -0.93
C ASN A 1 -4.39 -6.19 -0.58
N LEU A 2 -3.57 -6.86 0.23
CA LEU A 2 -2.19 -6.47 0.54
C LEU A 2 -1.27 -7.27 -0.36
N ALA A 3 -0.38 -6.61 -1.10
CA ALA A 3 0.64 -7.27 -1.91
C ALA A 3 2.01 -6.89 -1.36
N LEU A 4 2.71 -7.86 -0.77
CA LEU A 4 4.10 -7.71 -0.34
C LEU A 4 5.00 -8.17 -1.49
N ARG A 5 5.90 -7.30 -1.95
CA ARG A 5 6.93 -7.63 -2.94
C ARG A 5 8.28 -7.44 -2.29
N VAL A 6 9.10 -8.48 -2.32
CA VAL A 6 10.49 -8.44 -1.84
C VAL A 6 11.37 -8.70 -3.04
N ASN A 7 12.33 -7.80 -3.31
CA ASN A 7 13.36 -8.02 -4.31
C ASN A 7 14.59 -8.59 -3.63
N PHE A 8 14.82 -9.90 -3.75
CA PHE A 8 16.01 -10.57 -3.18
C PHE A 8 17.30 -10.31 -3.97
N ALA A 9 17.22 -9.78 -5.19
CA ALA A 9 18.39 -9.48 -6.03
C ALA A 9 19.05 -8.14 -5.65
N GLU A 10 18.34 -7.29 -4.91
CA GLU A 10 18.77 -5.93 -4.58
C GLU A 10 18.70 -5.74 -3.06
N GLY A 11 19.76 -6.16 -2.37
CA GLY A 11 19.94 -5.94 -0.92
C GLY A 11 20.42 -4.53 -0.55
N GLY A 12 20.36 -3.58 -1.50
CA GLY A 12 20.80 -2.21 -1.30
C GLY A 12 19.74 -1.38 -0.57
N GLY A 13 20.13 -0.73 0.54
CA GLY A 13 19.25 -0.02 1.46
C GLY A 13 18.51 1.21 0.91
N ASP A 14 18.68 1.56 -0.37
CA ASP A 14 18.14 2.80 -0.93
C ASP A 14 16.64 2.73 -1.32
N ASN A 15 16.04 1.54 -1.37
CA ASN A 15 14.63 1.35 -1.76
C ASN A 15 13.80 0.57 -0.73
N SER A 16 14.05 0.73 0.57
CA SER A 16 13.17 0.17 1.61
C SER A 16 11.94 1.04 1.82
N GLY A 17 10.74 0.47 1.68
CA GLY A 17 9.50 1.18 1.95
C GLY A 17 8.25 0.31 1.81
N LEU A 18 7.14 0.81 2.33
CA LEU A 18 5.82 0.18 2.22
C LEU A 18 4.94 1.02 1.31
N ARG A 19 4.23 0.37 0.39
CA ARG A 19 3.24 1.03 -0.47
C ARG A 19 1.87 0.41 -0.25
N PHE A 20 0.92 1.23 0.19
CA PHE A 20 -0.48 0.86 0.29
C PHE A 20 -1.22 1.42 -0.91
N VAL A 21 -1.79 0.54 -1.73
CA VAL A 21 -2.54 0.90 -2.93
C VAL A 21 -4.02 0.68 -2.66
N GLY A 22 -4.77 1.77 -2.60
CA GLY A 22 -6.22 1.77 -2.47
C GLY A 22 -6.91 2.25 -3.74
N SER A 23 -8.25 2.19 -3.76
CA SER A 23 -9.08 2.68 -4.86
C SER A 23 -9.10 4.21 -4.99
N GLU A 24 -8.62 4.92 -3.98
CA GLU A 24 -8.65 6.40 -3.90
C GLU A 24 -7.25 7.01 -3.99
N GLY A 25 -6.21 6.19 -3.94
CA GLY A 25 -4.85 6.69 -3.93
C GLY A 25 -3.83 5.68 -3.44
N VAL A 26 -2.62 6.19 -3.28
CA VAL A 26 -1.43 5.45 -2.92
C VAL A 26 -0.77 6.15 -1.75
N MET A 27 -0.56 5.41 -0.67
CA MET A 27 0.31 5.83 0.42
C MET A 27 1.66 5.14 0.29
N THR A 28 2.75 5.91 0.33
CA THR A 28 4.12 5.38 0.33
C THR A 28 4.80 5.80 1.63
N VAL A 29 5.30 4.83 2.38
CA VAL A 29 6.06 5.03 3.62
C VAL A 29 7.51 4.65 3.35
N SER A 30 8.39 5.63 3.45
CA SER A 30 9.86 5.48 3.30
C SER A 30 10.54 6.46 4.27
N ASN A 31 11.54 7.22 3.83
CA ASN A 31 12.10 8.35 4.59
C ASN A 31 11.06 9.45 4.89
N GLU A 32 10.04 9.54 4.05
CA GLU A 32 8.85 10.36 4.25
C GLU A 32 7.59 9.55 3.95
N VAL A 33 6.45 10.05 4.43
CA VAL A 33 5.14 9.48 4.09
C VAL A 33 4.49 10.37 3.04
N THR A 34 4.21 9.81 1.87
CA THR A 34 3.45 10.49 0.82
C THR A 34 2.09 9.84 0.67
N LEU A 35 1.05 10.66 0.52
CA LEU A 35 -0.29 10.24 0.14
C LEU A 35 -0.64 10.91 -1.19
N SER A 36 -0.61 10.13 -2.27
CA SER A 36 -1.07 10.56 -3.58
C SER A 36 -2.51 10.12 -3.77
N LYS A 37 -3.44 11.07 -3.80
CA LYS A 37 -4.85 10.82 -4.10
C LYS A 37 -5.05 11.00 -5.59
N GLN A 38 -5.70 10.01 -6.20
CA GLN A 38 -6.13 10.12 -7.58
C GLN A 38 -7.61 10.45 -7.57
N ALA A 39 -7.96 11.60 -8.14
CA ALA A 39 -9.35 11.96 -8.29
C ALA A 39 -10.07 10.92 -9.18
N ARG A 40 -11.27 10.51 -8.77
CA ARG A 40 -12.06 9.57 -9.54
C ARG A 40 -12.53 10.22 -10.84
N PRO A 41 -12.50 9.49 -11.97
CA PRO A 41 -13.19 9.94 -13.18
C PRO A 41 -14.65 10.25 -12.84
N ARG A 42 -15.14 11.44 -13.24
CA ARG A 42 -16.54 11.82 -13.05
C ARG A 42 -17.49 10.98 -13.91
N GLU A 43 -16.96 10.35 -14.95
CA GLU A 43 -17.69 9.52 -15.89
C GLU A 43 -16.90 8.25 -16.25
N PRO A 44 -17.57 7.12 -16.53
CA PRO A 44 -16.90 5.90 -16.97
C PRO A 44 -16.25 6.10 -18.34
N GLY A 45 -14.97 5.77 -18.48
CA GLY A 45 -14.34 5.74 -19.80
C GLY A 45 -15.05 4.78 -20.76
N TYR A 46 -14.96 5.05 -22.05
CA TYR A 46 -15.53 4.21 -23.11
C TYR A 46 -14.52 4.00 -24.24
N THR A 47 -14.65 2.87 -24.94
CA THR A 47 -13.84 2.53 -26.11
C THR A 47 -14.78 2.11 -27.24
N ILE A 48 -15.25 3.07 -28.03
CA ILE A 48 -16.26 2.84 -29.07
C ILE A 48 -15.70 2.90 -30.50
N ASP A 49 -14.41 3.23 -30.64
CA ASP A 49 -13.77 3.56 -31.91
C ASP A 49 -13.80 2.41 -32.92
N THR A 50 -13.98 1.17 -32.45
CA THR A 50 -14.07 -0.04 -33.28
C THR A 50 -15.48 -0.29 -33.84
N PHE A 51 -16.52 0.41 -33.37
CA PHE A 51 -17.89 0.24 -33.85
C PHE A 51 -18.19 1.12 -35.07
N PRO A 52 -19.22 0.78 -35.88
CA PRO A 52 -19.70 1.65 -36.95
C PRO A 52 -20.09 3.04 -36.44
N LYS A 53 -19.87 4.09 -37.26
CA LYS A 53 -20.13 5.49 -36.88
C LYS A 53 -21.52 5.73 -36.30
N ALA A 54 -22.56 5.14 -36.89
CA ALA A 54 -23.93 5.27 -36.41
C ALA A 54 -24.11 4.78 -34.95
N THR A 55 -23.43 3.68 -34.58
CA THR A 55 -23.43 3.16 -33.22
C THR A 55 -22.65 4.06 -32.26
N GLN A 56 -21.52 4.62 -32.72
CA GLN A 56 -20.76 5.59 -31.93
C GLN A 56 -21.60 6.83 -31.60
N GLU A 57 -22.30 7.39 -32.59
CA GLU A 57 -23.16 8.56 -32.43
C GLU A 57 -24.31 8.29 -31.46
N GLN A 58 -24.97 7.13 -31.58
CA GLN A 58 -26.02 6.72 -30.65
C GLN A 58 -25.49 6.57 -29.23
N PHE A 59 -24.36 5.88 -29.05
CA PHE A 59 -23.73 5.71 -27.75
C PHE A 59 -23.39 7.06 -27.12
N LEU A 60 -22.76 7.97 -27.87
CA LEU A 60 -22.36 9.29 -27.36
C LEU A 60 -23.57 10.12 -26.95
N LYS A 61 -24.68 10.04 -27.68
CA LYS A 61 -25.93 10.72 -27.33
C LYS A 61 -26.49 10.22 -26.00
N GLU A 62 -26.57 8.91 -25.80
CA GLU A 62 -27.04 8.30 -24.56
C GLU A 62 -26.08 8.55 -23.39
N TYR A 63 -24.78 8.45 -23.66
CA TYR A 63 -23.71 8.68 -22.70
C TYR A 63 -23.70 10.13 -22.21
N ARG A 64 -23.78 11.12 -23.10
CA ARG A 64 -23.82 12.55 -22.73
C ARG A 64 -25.15 12.97 -22.09
N ALA A 65 -26.24 12.27 -22.36
CA ALA A 65 -27.49 12.44 -21.61
C ALA A 65 -27.37 11.97 -20.15
N LYS A 66 -26.58 10.92 -19.88
CA LYS A 66 -26.29 10.43 -18.52
C LYS A 66 -25.15 11.19 -17.83
N TYR A 67 -24.14 11.60 -18.60
CA TYR A 67 -22.94 12.29 -18.15
C TYR A 67 -22.78 13.59 -18.96
N PRO A 68 -23.50 14.66 -18.56
CA PRO A 68 -23.39 15.96 -19.22
C PRO A 68 -21.94 16.44 -19.25
N ASP A 69 -21.52 17.04 -20.37
CA ASP A 69 -20.12 17.38 -20.58
C ASP A 69 -19.65 18.39 -19.52
N SER A 70 -18.65 17.99 -18.73
CA SER A 70 -18.01 18.82 -17.68
C SER A 70 -16.57 19.17 -18.05
N SER A 71 -16.30 19.26 -19.35
CA SER A 71 -14.99 19.51 -19.94
C SER A 71 -14.40 20.83 -19.44
N ALA A 72 -13.49 20.77 -18.45
CA ALA A 72 -12.36 21.72 -18.27
C ALA A 72 -11.63 21.59 -16.91
N GLU A 73 -12.03 20.71 -15.98
CA GLU A 73 -11.27 20.59 -14.73
C GLU A 73 -10.24 19.47 -14.83
N LEU A 74 -8.98 19.85 -15.03
CA LEU A 74 -7.85 18.99 -14.65
C LEU A 74 -8.08 18.59 -13.19
N LEU A 75 -8.43 17.34 -12.95
CA LEU A 75 -8.59 16.87 -11.60
C LEU A 75 -7.19 16.93 -10.94
N PRO A 76 -7.01 17.75 -9.88
CA PRO A 76 -5.70 17.91 -9.28
C PRO A 76 -5.23 16.57 -8.71
N LEU A 77 -3.98 16.23 -9.00
CA LEU A 77 -3.28 15.20 -8.24
C LEU A 77 -2.93 15.80 -6.89
N GLU A 78 -3.70 15.47 -5.86
CA GLU A 78 -3.42 15.92 -4.50
C GLU A 78 -2.35 15.00 -3.92
N VAL A 79 -1.15 15.55 -3.69
CA VAL A 79 -0.05 14.85 -3.03
C VAL A 79 0.21 15.54 -1.70
N GLU A 80 -0.09 14.84 -0.61
CA GLU A 80 0.32 15.24 0.73
C GLU A 80 1.64 14.56 1.08
N THR A 81 2.56 15.30 1.72
CA THR A 81 3.84 14.76 2.17
C THR A 81 4.07 15.10 3.64
N TYR A 82 4.31 14.08 4.45
CA TYR A 82 4.64 14.18 5.86
C TYR A 82 6.12 13.86 6.02
N ARG A 83 6.89 14.87 6.42
CA ARG A 83 8.34 14.78 6.61
C ARG A 83 8.67 14.69 8.09
N PRO A 84 9.67 13.89 8.49
CA PRO A 84 10.20 13.98 9.84
C PRO A 84 10.82 15.37 10.07
N PRO A 85 11.05 15.77 11.35
CA PRO A 85 11.80 16.98 11.66
C PRO A 85 13.14 17.02 10.93
N ARG A 86 13.63 18.23 10.65
CA ARG A 86 14.95 18.41 10.06
C ARG A 86 16.01 17.78 10.96
N GLU A 87 16.98 17.09 10.35
CA GLU A 87 18.07 16.38 11.04
C GLU A 87 17.59 15.24 11.97
N TYR A 88 16.35 14.77 11.82
CA TYR A 88 15.87 13.59 12.52
C TYR A 88 16.65 12.33 12.09
N ASN A 89 17.15 11.60 13.07
CA ASN A 89 17.83 10.33 12.89
C ASN A 89 16.99 9.23 13.57
N ASP A 90 16.37 8.39 12.75
CA ASP A 90 15.48 7.30 13.21
C ASP A 90 16.24 6.25 14.04
N THR A 91 17.47 5.93 13.64
CA THR A 91 18.34 4.97 14.32
C THR A 91 18.69 5.46 15.72
N GLU A 92 19.10 6.73 15.84
CA GLU A 92 19.39 7.34 17.14
C GLU A 92 18.15 7.36 18.03
N HIS A 93 17.00 7.79 17.49
CA HIS A 93 15.75 7.83 18.25
C HIS A 93 15.32 6.43 18.70
N HIS A 94 15.45 5.42 17.84
CA HIS A 94 15.13 4.03 18.16
C HIS A 94 15.98 3.52 19.34
N PHE A 95 17.30 3.75 19.33
CA PHE A 95 18.16 3.38 20.46
C PHE A 95 17.88 4.19 21.73
N ARG A 96 17.58 5.49 21.62
CA ARG A 96 17.18 6.30 22.77
C ARG A 96 15.94 5.73 23.46
N ASN A 97 14.93 5.33 22.68
CA ASN A 97 13.72 4.69 23.20
C ASN A 97 14.03 3.35 23.85
N PHE A 98 14.85 2.51 23.20
CA PHE A 98 15.28 1.22 23.74
C PHE A 98 15.94 1.36 25.13
N PHE A 99 16.95 2.22 25.26
CA PHE A 99 17.65 2.43 26.53
C PHE A 99 16.77 3.15 27.57
N ALA A 100 15.87 4.03 27.14
CA ALA A 100 14.92 4.67 28.04
C ALA A 100 13.99 3.64 28.70
N SER A 101 13.40 2.72 27.91
CA SER A 101 12.55 1.63 28.41
C SER A 101 13.30 0.70 29.36
N ILE A 102 14.57 0.37 29.08
CA ILE A 102 15.40 -0.44 30.01
C ILE A 102 15.57 0.27 31.35
N ARG A 103 15.93 1.56 31.33
CA ARG A 103 16.18 2.33 32.56
C ARG A 103 14.93 2.53 33.40
N SER A 104 13.80 2.84 32.76
CA SER A 104 12.54 3.09 33.44
C SER A 104 11.76 1.81 33.76
N ARG A 105 12.13 0.67 33.16
CA ARG A 105 11.31 -0.55 33.09
C ARG A 105 9.93 -0.32 32.49
N ALA A 106 9.78 0.71 31.65
CA ALA A 106 8.55 0.95 30.93
C ALA A 106 8.37 -0.09 29.81
N PRO A 107 7.13 -0.48 29.49
CA PRO A 107 6.84 -1.31 28.33
C PRO A 107 7.41 -0.71 27.04
N MET A 108 7.93 -1.58 26.16
CA MET A 108 8.27 -1.18 24.79
C MET A 108 7.01 -1.14 23.94
N VAL A 109 6.92 -0.14 23.06
CA VAL A 109 5.83 -0.03 22.08
C VAL A 109 5.90 -1.19 21.08
N GLU A 110 7.11 -1.54 20.64
CA GLU A 110 7.40 -2.67 19.75
C GLU A 110 8.02 -3.80 20.57
N ASP A 111 7.18 -4.54 21.30
CA ASP A 111 7.62 -5.66 22.12
C ASP A 111 7.84 -6.96 21.30
N ALA A 112 8.17 -8.06 21.99
CA ALA A 112 8.39 -9.35 21.33
C ALA A 112 7.15 -9.88 20.59
N VAL A 113 5.94 -9.56 21.06
CA VAL A 113 4.69 -9.97 20.39
C VAL A 113 4.52 -9.18 19.10
N PHE A 114 4.78 -7.88 19.12
CA PHE A 114 4.82 -7.05 17.92
C PHE A 114 5.83 -7.59 16.90
N GLY A 115 7.06 -7.87 17.34
CA GLY A 115 8.12 -8.39 16.48
C GLY A 115 7.76 -9.73 15.82
N LEU A 116 7.18 -10.67 16.58
CA LEU A 116 6.76 -11.96 16.04
C LEU A 116 5.62 -11.82 15.03
N ARG A 117 4.65 -10.93 15.28
CA ARG A 117 3.56 -10.64 14.33
C ARG A 117 4.08 -10.05 13.02
N ALA A 118 5.06 -9.15 13.09
CA ALA A 118 5.68 -8.52 11.93
C ALA A 118 6.54 -9.52 11.11
N ALA A 119 7.30 -10.37 11.78
CA ALA A 119 8.19 -11.35 11.13
C ALA A 119 7.45 -12.58 10.58
N GLY A 120 6.35 -12.98 11.22
CA GLY A 120 5.60 -14.20 10.91
C GLY A 120 5.31 -14.41 9.41
N PRO A 121 4.71 -13.44 8.70
CA PRO A 121 4.41 -13.58 7.27
C PRO A 121 5.63 -13.91 6.41
N ALA A 122 6.78 -13.30 6.68
CA ALA A 122 8.01 -13.57 5.92
C ALA A 122 8.52 -14.99 6.17
N VAL A 123 8.45 -15.47 7.41
CA VAL A 123 8.84 -16.85 7.75
C VAL A 123 7.88 -17.87 7.11
N VAL A 124 6.58 -17.57 7.07
CA VAL A 124 5.55 -18.42 6.46
C VAL A 124 5.74 -18.61 4.94
N CYS A 125 6.41 -17.67 4.25
CA CYS A 125 6.77 -17.84 2.84
C CYS A 125 7.63 -19.10 2.60
N ASN A 126 8.48 -19.49 3.56
CA ASN A 126 9.26 -20.72 3.45
C ASN A 126 8.37 -21.96 3.40
N LEU A 127 7.32 -22.02 4.23
CA LEU A 127 6.35 -23.12 4.21
C LEU A 127 5.64 -23.20 2.86
N SER A 128 5.21 -22.05 2.33
CA SER A 128 4.59 -21.98 1.00
C SER A 128 5.52 -22.46 -0.11
N TYR A 129 6.81 -22.12 -0.03
CA TYR A 129 7.81 -22.52 -1.01
C TYR A 129 8.04 -24.03 -1.00
N PHE A 130 8.27 -24.61 0.19
CA PHE A 130 8.57 -26.04 0.32
C PHE A 130 7.36 -26.95 0.04
N GLU A 131 6.15 -26.49 0.34
CA GLU A 131 4.93 -27.30 0.17
C GLU A 131 4.15 -27.01 -1.11
N GLY A 132 4.54 -25.98 -1.88
CA GLY A 132 3.87 -25.62 -3.13
C GLY A 132 2.41 -25.20 -2.96
N ARG A 133 2.03 -24.64 -1.81
CA ARG A 133 0.66 -24.20 -1.52
C ARG A 133 0.62 -22.89 -0.73
N PRO A 134 -0.42 -22.06 -0.92
CA PRO A 134 -0.57 -20.83 -0.15
C PRO A 134 -0.81 -21.09 1.34
N TYR A 135 -0.29 -20.19 2.17
CA TYR A 135 -0.48 -20.18 3.62
C TYR A 135 -1.11 -18.87 4.09
N ALA A 136 -1.98 -18.95 5.08
CA ALA A 136 -2.52 -17.85 5.84
C ALA A 136 -1.76 -17.67 7.16
N TRP A 137 -1.59 -16.42 7.59
CA TRP A 137 -1.01 -16.04 8.88
C TRP A 137 -2.10 -15.39 9.74
N ASP A 138 -2.38 -15.97 10.90
CA ASP A 138 -3.21 -15.36 11.94
C ASP A 138 -2.29 -14.59 12.91
N PRO A 139 -2.29 -13.25 12.91
CA PRO A 139 -1.44 -12.46 13.80
C PRO A 139 -1.92 -12.46 15.26
N GLU A 140 -3.19 -12.75 15.54
CA GLU A 140 -3.71 -12.79 16.90
C GLU A 140 -3.22 -14.04 17.62
N THR A 141 -3.39 -15.19 16.97
CA THR A 141 -2.96 -16.48 17.53
C THR A 141 -1.53 -16.86 17.16
N MET A 142 -0.89 -16.10 16.26
CA MET A 142 0.47 -16.30 15.75
C MET A 142 0.64 -17.69 15.12
N LYS A 143 -0.34 -18.11 14.31
CA LYS A 143 -0.38 -19.43 13.67
C LYS A 143 -0.38 -19.32 12.15
N ALA A 144 0.37 -20.23 11.53
CA ALA A 144 0.34 -20.46 10.10
C ALA A 144 -0.61 -21.62 9.77
N MET A 145 -1.46 -21.45 8.76
CA MET A 145 -2.37 -22.50 8.30
C MET A 145 -2.39 -22.54 6.77
N PRO A 146 -2.58 -23.71 6.15
CA PRO A 146 -2.83 -23.77 4.71
C PRO A 146 -4.04 -22.92 4.35
N ALA A 147 -3.92 -22.08 3.31
CA ALA A 147 -5.05 -21.29 2.86
C ALA A 147 -6.16 -22.21 2.32
N ARG A 148 -7.41 -21.94 2.67
CA ARG A 148 -8.56 -22.67 2.10
C ARG A 148 -8.75 -22.18 0.66
N GLY A 149 -8.82 -23.12 -0.27
CA GLY A 149 -9.13 -22.85 -1.68
C GLY A 149 -10.58 -22.45 -1.89
#